data_AF-A0ABC8M3B3-F1
#
_entry.id   AF-A0ABC8M3B3-F1
#
_cell.length_a   1.000
_cell.length_b   1.000
_cell.length_c   1.000
_cell.angle_alpha   90.00
_cell.angle_beta   90.00
_cell.angle_gamma   90.00
#
_symmetry.space_group_name_H-M   'P 1'
#
loop_
_entity.id
_entity.type
_entity.pdbx_description
1 polymer ?
#
loop_
_entity_poly.entity_id
_entity_poly.type
_entity_poly.pdbx_seq_one_letter_code
_entity_poly.pdbx_strand_id
1 'polypeptide(L)' 'MVHVCLERHNQDKDPKVEFVEVVRGHYQGGPRSKSYITFMAREKPNGPLVEYQAKAMATLDGKRHPILCRPTPTPNP' A
#
# COMPACT_ATOMS: atom_id res chain seq x y z
N MET A 1 -3.73 -3.16 -6.96
CA MET A 1 -3.83 -3.48 -5.52
C MET A 1 -3.38 -2.31 -4.65
N VAL A 2 -2.25 -1.65 -4.96
CA VAL A 2 -1.79 -0.44 -4.25
C VAL A 2 -2.87 0.64 -4.16
N HIS A 3 -3.52 0.98 -5.28
CA HIS A 3 -4.59 2.00 -5.29
C HIS A 3 -5.71 1.73 -4.27
N VAL A 4 -6.19 0.49 -4.14
CA VAL A 4 -7.24 0.13 -3.16
C VAL A 4 -6.77 0.35 -1.72
N CYS A 5 -5.52 -0.02 -1.42
CA CYS A 5 -4.91 0.24 -0.11
C CYS A 5 -4.74 1.73 0.15
N LEU A 6 -4.28 2.48 -0.85
CA LEU A 6 -3.97 3.89 -0.74
C LEU A 6 -5.22 4.76 -0.66
N GLU A 7 -6.26 4.46 -1.45
CA GLU A 7 -7.58 5.10 -1.36
C GLU A 7 -8.15 4.95 0.05
N ARG A 8 -8.11 3.73 0.61
CA ARG A 8 -8.57 3.50 1.99
C ARG A 8 -7.73 4.27 3.02
N HIS A 9 -6.41 4.36 2.81
CA HIS A 9 -5.50 5.11 3.68
C HIS A 9 -5.76 6.62 3.64
N ASN A 10 -6.13 7.14 2.46
CA ASN A 10 -6.34 8.58 2.22
C ASN A 10 -7.75 9.07 2.54
N GLN A 11 -8.68 8.21 2.94
CA GLN A 11 -10.07 8.63 3.24
C GLN A 11 -10.13 9.75 4.28
N ASP A 12 -9.29 9.67 5.31
CA ASP A 12 -9.29 10.58 6.45
C ASP A 12 -8.00 11.41 6.54
N LYS A 13 -7.23 11.53 5.44
CA LYS A 13 -5.95 12.24 5.40
C LYS A 13 -5.98 13.46 4.49
N ASP A 14 -5.48 14.56 5.03
CA ASP A 14 -5.14 15.78 4.30
C ASP A 14 -3.78 16.29 4.81
N PRO A 15 -2.74 16.41 3.96
CA PRO A 15 -2.72 16.07 2.53
C PRO A 15 -2.80 14.57 2.25
N LYS A 16 -3.26 14.23 1.05
CA LYS A 16 -3.31 12.84 0.57
C LYS A 16 -1.92 12.34 0.20
N VAL A 17 -1.67 11.06 0.47
CA VAL A 17 -0.46 10.37 0.05
C VAL A 17 -0.57 10.01 -1.43
N GLU A 18 0.42 10.39 -2.22
CA GLU A 18 0.48 10.11 -3.66
C GLU A 18 1.37 8.90 -3.95
N PHE A 19 0.85 7.96 -4.73
CA PHE A 19 1.62 6.82 -5.23
C PHE A 19 2.66 7.28 -6.26
N VAL A 20 3.86 6.71 -6.21
CA VAL A 20 4.92 6.97 -7.19
C VAL A 20 5.27 5.70 -7.96
N GLU A 21 5.79 4.67 -7.31
CA GLU A 21 6.21 3.43 -7.98
C GLU A 21 6.16 2.22 -7.05
N VAL A 22 6.06 1.01 -7.62
CA VAL A 22 6.15 -0.24 -6.85
C VAL A 22 7.61 -0.67 -6.75
N VAL A 23 8.09 -0.90 -5.53
CA VAL A 23 9.46 -1.37 -5.24
C VAL A 23 9.49 -2.90 -5.21
N ARG A 24 8.52 -3.53 -4.55
CA ARG A 24 8.48 -4.98 -4.37
C ARG A 24 7.04 -5.48 -4.27
N GLY A 25 6.76 -6.60 -4.92
CA GLY A 25 5.49 -7.31 -4.78
C GLY A 25 5.73 -8.76 -4.37
N HIS A 26 4.93 -9.25 -3.43
CA HIS A 26 4.85 -10.67 -3.10
C HIS A 26 3.38 -11.10 -3.10
N TYR A 27 3.09 -12.17 -3.83
CA TYR A 27 1.76 -12.73 -3.96
C TYR A 27 1.72 -14.13 -3.35
N GLN A 28 0.76 -14.34 -2.46
CA GLN A 28 0.43 -15.65 -1.87
C GLN A 28 -0.89 -16.11 -2.46
N GLY A 29 -0.85 -17.14 -3.30
CA GLY A 29 -2.03 -17.73 -3.93
C GLY A 29 -2.84 -18.62 -2.97
N GLY A 30 -4.11 -18.86 -3.32
CA GLY A 30 -5.03 -19.73 -2.59
C GLY A 30 -6.45 -19.13 -2.47
N PRO A 31 -7.37 -19.79 -1.75
CA PRO A 31 -8.77 -19.34 -1.60
C PRO A 31 -8.93 -17.92 -1.03
N ARG A 32 -7.93 -17.47 -0.25
CA ARG A 32 -7.81 -16.11 0.27
C ARG A 32 -6.44 -15.56 -0.09
N SER A 33 -6.29 -15.25 -1.38
CA SER A 33 -5.03 -14.79 -1.93
C SER A 33 -4.61 -13.47 -1.29
N LYS A 34 -3.34 -13.32 -0.92
CA LYS A 34 -2.82 -12.11 -0.27
C LYS A 34 -1.73 -11.47 -1.15
N SER A 35 -1.80 -10.16 -1.30
CA SER A 35 -0.75 -9.36 -1.92
C SER A 35 -0.08 -8.52 -0.84
N TYR A 36 1.24 -8.58 -0.79
CA TYR A 36 2.11 -7.75 0.05
C TYR A 36 2.94 -6.90 -0.89
N ILE A 37 2.83 -5.59 -0.77
CA ILE A 37 3.41 -4.67 -1.75
C ILE A 37 4.17 -3.60 -0.99
N THR A 38 5.40 -3.39 -1.39
CA THR A 38 6.21 -2.24 -1.00
C THR A 38 6.22 -1.26 -2.16
N PHE A 39 5.90 0.01 -1.91
CA PHE A 39 5.84 1.06 -2.92
C PHE A 39 6.39 2.38 -2.40
N MET A 40 6.89 3.23 -3.28
CA MET A 40 7.28 4.60 -2.94
C MET A 40 6.07 5.53 -3.06
N ALA A 41 5.98 6.46 -2.13
CA ALA A 41 4.91 7.44 -2.08
C ALA A 41 5.42 8.82 -1.64
N ARG A 42 4.66 9.87 -1.93
CA ARG A 42 4.89 11.24 -1.43
C ARG A 42 3.75 11.63 -0.51
N GLU A 43 4.07 12.08 0.70
CA GLU A 43 3.07 12.59 1.64
C GLU A 43 2.76 14.09 1.42
N LYS A 44 3.60 14.78 0.66
CA LYS A 44 3.44 16.21 0.32
C LYS A 44 3.85 16.45 -1.13
N PRO A 45 3.27 17.46 -1.80
CA PRO A 45 3.77 17.91 -3.10
C PRO A 45 5.27 18.24 -3.02
N ASN A 46 6.08 17.61 -3.88
CA ASN A 46 7.55 17.73 -3.90
C ASN A 46 8.28 17.27 -2.62
N GLY A 47 7.61 16.52 -1.74
CA GLY A 47 8.24 15.91 -0.57
C GLY A 47 9.19 14.75 -0.92
N PRO A 48 9.97 14.27 0.06
CA PRO A 48 10.80 13.08 -0.12
C PRO A 48 9.93 11.86 -0.43
N LEU A 49 10.52 10.89 -1.13
CA LEU A 49 9.89 9.60 -1.32
C LEU A 49 9.97 8.81 -0.01
N VAL A 50 8.81 8.35 0.46
CA VAL A 50 8.66 7.49 1.63
C VAL A 50 8.28 6.11 1.16
N GLU A 51 8.97 5.08 1.65
CA GLU A 51 8.60 3.70 1.38
C GLU A 51 7.38 3.31 2.20
N TYR A 52 6.38 2.70 1.56
CA TYR A 52 5.14 2.23 2.16
C TYR A 52 4.99 0.73 1.99
N GLN A 53 4.39 0.10 3.00
CA GLN A 53 3.92 -1.28 2.93
C GLN A 53 2.40 -1.31 2.87
N ALA A 54 1.89 -1.99 1.84
CA ALA A 54 0.50 -2.33 1.64
C ALA A 54 0.28 -3.84 1.72
N LYS A 55 -0.86 -4.22 2.29
CA LYS A 55 -1.36 -5.59 2.28
C LYS A 55 -2.83 -5.57 1.91
N ALA A 56 -3.22 -6.48 1.03
CA ALA A 56 -4.62 -6.68 0.69
C ALA A 56 -4.91 -8.16 0.41
N MET A 57 -6.17 -8.54 0.61
CA MET A 57 -6.69 -9.87 0.28
C MET A 57 -7.60 -9.77 -0.94
N ALA A 58 -7.45 -10.71 -1.87
CA ALA A 58 -8.39 -10.97 -2.94
C ALA A 58 -9.18 -12.24 -2.61
N THR A 59 -10.50 -12.14 -2.68
CA THR A 59 -11.43 -13.27 -2.56
C THR A 59 -11.76 -13.83 -3.96
N LEU A 60 -12.28 -15.06 -4.01
CA LEU A 60 -12.60 -15.73 -5.28
C LEU A 60 -13.70 -15.02 -6.09
N ASP A 61 -14.55 -14.22 -5.44
CA ASP A 61 -15.55 -13.34 -6.08
C ASP A 61 -14.94 -12.01 -6.60
N GLY A 62 -13.61 -11.90 -6.63
CA GLY A 62 -12.89 -10.76 -7.21
C GLY A 62 -12.83 -9.52 -6.31
N LYS A 63 -13.45 -9.54 -5.13
CA LYS A 63 -13.39 -8.42 -4.18
C LYS A 63 -11.99 -8.29 -3.59
N ARG A 64 -11.56 -7.04 -3.41
CA ARG A 64 -10.25 -6.66 -2.85
C ARG A 64 -10.46 -5.97 -1.53
N HIS A 65 -9.90 -6.53 -0.48
CA HIS A 65 -10.00 -6.02 0.88
C HIS A 65 -8.63 -5.49 1.32
N PRO A 66 -8.47 -4.16 1.42
CA PRO A 66 -7.25 -3.59 1.98
C PRO A 66 -7.16 -3.95 3.46
N ILE A 67 -5.98 -4.43 3.88
CA ILE A 67 -5.69 -4.87 5.25
C ILE A 67 -4.71 -3.92 5.93
N LEU A 68 -3.69 -3.47 5.20
CA LEU A 68 -2.64 -2.59 5.72
C LEU A 68 -2.25 -1.59 4.64
N CYS A 69 -1.99 -0.35 5.05
CA CYS A 69 -1.31 0.65 4.24
C CYS A 69 -0.65 1.64 5.20
N ARG A 70 0.67 1.62 5.31
CA ARG A 70 1.43 2.50 6.22
C ARG A 70 2.88 2.69 5.74
N PRO A 71 3.58 3.75 6.17
CA PRO A 71 5.02 3.86 5.98
C PRO A 71 5.77 2.61 6.50
N THR A 72 6.80 2.20 5.79
CA THR A 72 7.77 1.21 6.28
C THR A 72 8.50 1.81 7.49
N PRO A 73 8.61 1.09 8.61
CA PRO A 73 9.47 1.52 9.72
C PRO A 73 10.89 1.72 9.22
N THR A 74 11.45 2.90 9.43
CA THR A 74 12.88 3.12 9.22
C THR A 74 13.65 2.25 10.22
N PRO A 75 14.64 1.45 9.79
CA PRO A 75 15.52 0.80 10.74
C PRO A 75 16.16 1.88 11.61
N ASN A 76 16.05 1.75 12.94
CA ASN A 76 16.80 2.60 13.86
C ASN A 76 18.30 2.35 13.61
N PRO A 77 19.12 3.40 13.50
CA PRO A 77 20.56 3.27 13.34
C PRO A 77 21.23 2.59 14.54
#